data_AF-A0A354I4R3-F1
#
_entry.id   AF-A0A354I4R3-F1
#
_cell.length_a   1.000
_cell.length_b   1.000
_cell.length_c   1.000
_cell.angle_alpha   90.00
_cell.angle_beta   90.00
_cell.angle_gamma   90.00
#
_symmetry.space_group_name_H-M   'P 1'
#
loop_
_entity.id
_entity.type
_entity.pdbx_description
1 polymer ?
#
loop_
_entity_poly.entity_id
_entity_poly.type
_entity_poly.pdbx_seq_one_letter_code
_entity_poly.pdbx_strand_id
1 'polypeptide(L)'
;TLRTVPTTAESLSFIPFYMKTYDNEAIIKKMVAKQENMLVPSELVPHCPVCGAPMSMNLRADNTFVEDDGWHIAAERYQTFIRRHRDLNIVYLELGVGGNTPGIIKYPFWQMTYNNPNAAYICINLLEAYIPAEIREQSISITGDIGETLNHILPKGKYRTIK
;
A
#
# COMPACT_ATOMS: atom_id res chain seq x y z
N THR A 1 4.51 32.97 -7.76
CA THR A 1 3.18 32.96 -7.10
C THR A 1 3.03 31.67 -6.34
N LEU A 2 3.33 31.70 -5.05
CA LEU A 2 3.51 30.53 -4.18
C LEU A 2 2.29 29.58 -4.16
N ARG A 3 2.51 28.25 -4.13
CA ARG A 3 1.46 27.22 -4.06
C ARG A 3 1.76 26.18 -2.97
N THR A 4 0.71 25.60 -2.40
CA THR A 4 0.80 24.45 -1.48
C THR A 4 1.01 23.17 -2.29
N VAL A 5 1.99 22.34 -1.91
CA VAL A 5 2.25 21.03 -2.52
C VAL A 5 2.64 20.05 -1.40
N PRO A 6 2.15 18.80 -1.40
CA PRO A 6 2.55 17.80 -0.41
C PRO A 6 4.06 17.53 -0.42
N THR A 7 4.62 17.34 0.78
CA THR A 7 6.06 17.27 1.07
C THR A 7 6.62 15.84 1.13
N THR A 8 5.87 14.83 0.69
CA THR A 8 6.26 13.41 0.75
C THR A 8 6.74 12.89 -0.61
N ALA A 9 7.71 11.97 -0.59
CA ALA A 9 8.28 11.34 -1.78
C ALA A 9 7.41 10.14 -2.22
N GLU A 10 6.46 10.39 -3.11
CA GLU A 10 5.70 9.37 -3.85
C GLU A 10 5.60 9.78 -5.31
N SER A 11 5.63 8.84 -6.26
CA SER A 11 5.62 9.13 -7.70
C SER A 11 4.50 10.10 -8.12
N LEU A 12 4.77 10.94 -9.12
CA LEU A 12 3.77 11.84 -9.69
C LEU A 12 2.99 11.18 -10.82
N SER A 13 1.70 11.50 -10.92
CA SER A 13 0.81 11.12 -12.00
C SER A 13 -0.03 12.31 -12.44
N PHE A 14 -0.47 12.29 -13.71
CA PHE A 14 -1.52 13.16 -14.21
C PHE A 14 -2.14 12.51 -15.45
N ILE A 15 -3.46 12.51 -15.55
CA ILE A 15 -4.19 11.94 -16.69
C ILE A 15 -4.64 13.06 -17.60
N PRO A 16 -4.24 13.02 -18.89
CA PRO A 16 -5.30 12.83 -19.89
C PRO A 16 -5.09 11.73 -20.93
N PHE A 17 -3.90 11.17 -21.17
CA PHE A 17 -3.72 10.16 -22.26
C PHE A 17 -2.58 9.14 -22.09
N TYR A 18 -1.81 9.21 -20.99
CA TYR A 18 -0.60 8.40 -20.82
C TYR A 18 -0.61 7.73 -19.44
N MET A 19 -0.69 6.39 -19.41
CA MET A 19 -0.65 5.58 -18.19
C MET A 19 0.79 5.39 -17.72
N LYS A 20 1.41 6.47 -17.25
CA LYS A 20 2.79 6.47 -16.78
C LYS A 20 2.96 7.25 -15.49
N THR A 21 3.74 6.68 -14.57
CA THR A 21 4.20 7.36 -13.36
C THR A 21 5.60 7.94 -13.56
N TYR A 22 5.94 8.95 -12.78
CA TYR A 22 7.24 9.62 -12.82
C TYR A 22 7.85 9.69 -11.43
N ASP A 23 9.13 9.35 -11.31
CA ASP A 23 9.89 9.57 -10.08
C ASP A 23 9.94 11.06 -9.75
N ASN A 24 9.83 11.40 -8.47
CA ASN A 24 9.85 12.77 -8.00
C ASN A 24 10.80 13.01 -6.84
N GLU A 25 11.63 12.04 -6.44
CA GLU A 25 12.46 12.17 -5.23
C GLU A 25 13.36 13.42 -5.31
N ALA A 26 14.01 13.62 -6.46
CA ALA A 26 14.90 14.75 -6.69
C ALA A 26 14.20 16.11 -6.61
N ILE A 27 12.96 16.22 -7.10
CA ILE A 27 12.20 17.48 -7.06
C ILE A 27 11.62 17.73 -5.67
N ILE A 28 11.14 16.68 -4.99
CA ILE A 28 10.65 16.77 -3.60
C ILE A 28 11.78 17.21 -2.68
N LYS A 29 13.01 16.69 -2.81
CA LYS A 29 14.17 17.17 -2.04
C LYS A 29 14.42 18.67 -2.23
N LYS A 30 14.26 19.19 -3.45
CA LYS A 30 14.36 20.63 -3.73
C LYS A 30 13.21 21.43 -3.13
N MET A 31 11.98 20.91 -3.20
CA MET A 31 10.80 21.53 -2.58
C MET A 31 10.98 21.65 -1.07
N VAL A 32 11.40 20.56 -0.41
CA VAL A 32 11.65 20.53 1.04
C VAL A 32 12.71 21.54 1.45
N ALA A 33 13.79 21.67 0.68
CA ALA A 33 14.89 22.59 0.97
C ALA A 33 14.54 24.07 0.71
N LYS A 34 13.56 24.36 -0.15
CA LYS A 34 13.21 25.74 -0.57
C LYS A 34 11.84 26.22 -0.09
N GLN A 35 11.06 25.37 0.56
CA GLN A 35 9.75 25.77 1.06
C GLN A 35 9.88 26.85 2.14
N GLU A 36 8.96 27.80 2.15
CA GLU A 36 8.85 28.83 3.17
C GLU A 36 7.37 29.17 3.37
N ASN A 37 6.94 29.42 4.60
CA ASN A 37 5.55 29.78 4.91
C ASN A 37 4.51 28.80 4.34
N MET A 38 4.80 27.49 4.42
CA MET A 38 3.99 26.38 3.89
C MET A 38 3.81 26.39 2.36
N LEU A 39 4.72 27.04 1.63
CA LEU A 39 4.63 27.20 0.20
C LEU A 39 5.93 26.79 -0.48
N VAL A 40 5.82 26.16 -1.65
CA VAL A 40 6.97 25.87 -2.51
C VAL A 40 7.09 26.93 -3.61
N PRO A 41 8.31 27.22 -4.09
CA PRO A 41 8.52 28.03 -5.29
C PRO A 41 7.77 27.44 -6.50
N SER A 42 7.07 28.29 -7.26
CA SER A 42 6.17 27.87 -8.34
C SER A 42 6.89 27.10 -9.44
N GLU A 43 8.16 27.43 -9.69
CA GLU A 43 9.02 26.77 -10.67
C GLU A 43 9.38 25.32 -10.30
N LEU A 44 9.16 24.93 -9.04
CA LEU A 44 9.33 23.55 -8.61
C LEU A 44 8.06 22.72 -8.81
N VAL A 45 6.90 23.34 -9.04
CA VAL A 45 5.64 22.61 -9.23
C VAL A 45 5.74 21.77 -10.52
N PRO A 46 5.61 20.44 -10.44
CA PRO A 46 5.79 19.56 -11.58
C PRO A 46 4.64 19.72 -12.58
N HIS A 47 5.00 19.68 -13.85
CA HIS A 47 4.05 19.67 -14.97
C HIS A 47 4.35 18.47 -15.87
N CYS A 48 3.30 17.91 -16.47
CA CYS A 48 3.40 16.76 -17.35
C CYS A 48 4.29 17.12 -18.55
N PRO A 49 5.35 16.33 -18.84
CA PRO A 49 6.26 16.65 -19.94
C PRO A 49 5.60 16.51 -21.32
N VAL A 50 4.42 15.90 -21.41
CA VAL A 50 3.71 15.67 -22.67
C VAL A 50 2.67 16.76 -22.96
N CYS A 51 1.87 17.17 -21.97
CA CYS A 51 0.77 18.11 -22.17
C CYS A 51 0.90 19.41 -21.37
N GLY A 52 1.92 19.54 -20.52
CA GLY A 52 2.17 20.75 -19.71
C GLY A 52 1.21 20.97 -18.55
N ALA A 53 0.25 20.08 -18.31
CA ALA A 53 -0.69 20.20 -17.20
C ALA A 53 -0.02 19.93 -15.83
N PRO A 54 -0.49 20.53 -14.73
CA PRO A 54 0.05 20.27 -13.39
C PRO A 54 -0.06 18.80 -13.01
N MET A 55 0.97 18.26 -12.33
CA MET A 55 0.95 16.87 -11.83
C MET A 55 0.57 16.79 -10.35
N SER A 56 -0.01 15.66 -9.96
CA SER A 56 -0.32 15.29 -8.58
C SER A 56 0.46 14.03 -8.17
N MET A 57 0.42 13.67 -6.90
CA MET A 57 0.92 12.36 -6.44
C MET A 57 0.02 11.24 -6.94
N ASN A 58 0.61 10.07 -7.22
CA ASN A 58 -0.12 8.89 -7.66
C ASN A 58 -0.82 8.16 -6.50
N LEU A 59 -1.82 8.82 -5.94
CA LEU A 59 -2.65 8.30 -4.86
C LEU A 59 -4.02 7.88 -5.39
N ARG A 60 -4.54 6.74 -4.93
CA ARG A 60 -5.90 6.30 -5.26
C ARG A 60 -6.94 7.09 -4.45
N ALA A 61 -7.10 8.36 -4.81
CA ALA A 61 -8.05 9.29 -4.18
C ALA A 61 -9.22 9.68 -5.10
N ASP A 62 -9.02 9.59 -6.42
CA ASP A 62 -10.00 9.92 -7.44
C ASP A 62 -9.70 9.19 -8.76
N ASN A 63 -10.30 9.65 -9.86
CA ASN A 63 -10.13 9.07 -11.20
C ASN A 63 -8.77 9.41 -11.86
N THR A 64 -7.84 10.07 -11.17
CA THR A 64 -6.51 10.43 -11.69
C THR A 64 -5.39 9.47 -11.28
N PHE A 65 -5.72 8.43 -10.49
CA PHE A 65 -4.78 7.36 -10.17
C PHE A 65 -4.35 6.60 -11.43
N VAL A 66 -3.04 6.50 -11.63
CA VAL A 66 -2.44 5.84 -12.78
C VAL A 66 -1.99 4.44 -12.39
N GLU A 67 -2.55 3.46 -13.09
CA GLU A 67 -2.11 2.07 -13.12
C GLU A 67 -1.15 1.91 -14.31
N ASP A 68 0.15 2.04 -14.07
CA ASP A 68 1.16 1.83 -15.11
C ASP A 68 1.47 0.33 -15.31
N ASP A 69 2.36 0.03 -16.27
CA ASP A 69 2.77 -1.35 -16.56
C ASP A 69 3.31 -2.08 -15.31
N GLY A 70 4.04 -1.36 -14.44
CA GLY A 70 4.56 -1.90 -13.20
C GLY A 70 3.45 -2.32 -12.24
N TRP A 71 2.41 -1.50 -12.12
CA TRP A 71 1.21 -1.81 -11.36
C TRP A 71 0.51 -3.06 -11.90
N HIS A 72 0.29 -3.14 -13.22
CA HIS A 72 -0.39 -4.29 -13.84
C HIS A 72 0.41 -5.60 -13.68
N ILE A 73 1.74 -5.56 -13.84
CA ILE A 73 2.62 -6.72 -13.60
C ILE A 73 2.53 -7.18 -12.13
N ALA A 74 2.54 -6.24 -11.18
CA ALA A 74 2.39 -6.57 -9.76
C ALA A 74 1.02 -7.18 -9.44
N ALA A 75 -0.05 -6.60 -10.00
CA ALA A 75 -1.41 -7.10 -9.86
C ALA A 75 -1.57 -8.52 -10.43
N GLU A 76 -0.99 -8.80 -11.60
CA GLU A 76 -1.01 -10.14 -12.21
C GLU A 76 -0.28 -11.17 -11.34
N ARG A 77 0.88 -10.81 -10.78
CA ARG A 77 1.64 -11.68 -9.85
C ARG A 77 0.80 -12.03 -8.62
N TYR A 78 0.17 -11.02 -8.02
CA TYR A 78 -0.73 -11.22 -6.87
C TYR A 78 -1.89 -12.15 -7.24
N GLN A 79 -2.63 -11.86 -8.31
CA GLN A 79 -3.77 -12.67 -8.76
C GLN A 79 -3.36 -14.12 -9.07
N THR A 80 -2.20 -14.30 -9.71
CA THR A 80 -1.65 -15.63 -10.02
C THR A 80 -1.28 -16.39 -8.75
N PHE A 81 -0.68 -15.73 -7.75
CA PHE A 81 -0.37 -16.35 -6.47
C PHE A 81 -1.66 -16.82 -5.77
N ILE A 82 -2.65 -15.95 -5.63
CA ILE A 82 -3.93 -16.29 -4.97
C ILE A 82 -4.62 -17.43 -5.72
N ARG A 83 -4.75 -17.35 -7.04
CA ARG A 83 -5.41 -18.39 -7.85
C ARG A 83 -4.76 -19.77 -7.69
N ARG A 84 -3.43 -19.84 -7.63
CA ARG A 84 -2.68 -21.11 -7.53
C ARG A 84 -2.76 -21.76 -6.16
N HIS A 85 -3.04 -21.00 -5.10
CA HIS A 85 -3.00 -21.49 -3.72
C HIS A 85 -4.37 -21.47 -3.04
N ARG A 86 -5.44 -21.09 -3.75
CA ARG A 86 -6.78 -20.85 -3.16
C ARG A 86 -7.37 -22.03 -2.38
N ASP A 87 -7.03 -23.27 -2.74
CA ASP A 87 -7.55 -24.50 -2.14
C ASP A 87 -6.49 -25.24 -1.28
N LEU A 88 -5.31 -24.64 -1.10
CA LEU A 88 -4.19 -25.20 -0.33
C LEU A 88 -4.23 -24.72 1.13
N ASN A 89 -3.35 -25.28 1.96
CA ASN A 89 -3.04 -24.72 3.28
C ASN A 89 -2.36 -23.36 3.09
N ILE A 90 -3.04 -22.28 3.45
CA ILE A 90 -2.59 -20.90 3.25
C ILE A 90 -2.82 -20.06 4.51
N VAL A 91 -1.89 -19.15 4.80
CA VAL A 91 -2.04 -18.17 5.88
C VAL A 91 -2.23 -16.79 5.28
N TYR A 92 -3.35 -16.15 5.65
CA TYR A 92 -3.63 -14.75 5.37
C TYR A 92 -3.20 -13.91 6.57
N LEU A 93 -1.99 -13.37 6.51
CA LEU A 93 -1.41 -12.53 7.58
C LEU A 93 -1.69 -11.05 7.32
N GLU A 94 -2.55 -10.45 8.13
CA GLU A 94 -2.91 -9.04 8.12
C GLU A 94 -2.14 -8.29 9.22
N LEU A 95 -1.35 -7.28 8.83
CA LEU A 95 -0.53 -6.47 9.73
C LEU A 95 -0.98 -5.01 9.70
N GLY A 96 -1.55 -4.51 10.79
CA GLY A 96 -1.87 -3.09 10.96
C GLY A 96 -2.93 -2.53 10.01
N VAL A 97 -3.78 -3.37 9.42
CA VAL A 97 -4.85 -2.92 8.52
C VAL A 97 -6.08 -2.53 9.33
N GLY A 98 -6.39 -1.23 9.34
CA GLY A 98 -7.58 -0.66 9.98
C GLY A 98 -8.77 -0.44 9.02
N GLY A 99 -9.74 0.34 9.48
CA GLY A 99 -11.01 0.59 8.78
C GLY A 99 -11.02 1.63 7.64
N ASN A 100 -9.88 2.25 7.28
CA ASN A 100 -9.87 3.33 6.28
C ASN A 100 -10.19 2.87 4.85
N THR A 101 -9.58 1.75 4.43
CA THR A 101 -9.73 1.18 3.07
C THR A 101 -9.86 -0.35 3.12
N PRO A 102 -10.86 -0.87 3.85
CA PRO A 102 -10.95 -2.30 4.17
C PRO A 102 -11.16 -3.19 2.93
N GLY A 103 -11.63 -2.62 1.82
CA GLY A 103 -11.79 -3.32 0.55
C GLY A 103 -10.49 -3.73 -0.14
N ILE A 104 -9.32 -3.22 0.28
CA ILE A 104 -8.04 -3.56 -0.36
C ILE A 104 -7.48 -4.89 0.18
N ILE A 105 -7.53 -5.11 1.50
CA ILE A 105 -6.91 -6.28 2.17
C ILE A 105 -7.91 -7.00 3.07
N LYS A 106 -8.52 -6.27 4.02
CA LYS A 106 -9.33 -6.84 5.12
C LYS A 106 -10.50 -7.69 4.62
N TYR A 107 -11.41 -7.11 3.83
CA TYR A 107 -12.57 -7.84 3.33
C TYR A 107 -12.21 -8.97 2.35
N PRO A 108 -11.26 -8.78 1.40
CA PRO A 108 -10.75 -9.88 0.59
C PRO A 108 -10.21 -11.04 1.44
N PHE A 109 -9.40 -10.78 2.46
CA PHE A 109 -8.83 -11.82 3.32
C PHE A 109 -9.92 -12.58 4.07
N TRP A 110 -10.94 -11.89 4.58
CA TRP A 110 -12.08 -12.54 5.23
C TRP A 110 -12.84 -13.46 4.27
N GLN A 111 -13.16 -12.97 3.06
CA GLN A 111 -13.85 -13.77 2.05
C GLN A 111 -13.02 -14.98 1.61
N MET A 112 -11.72 -14.80 1.39
CA MET A 112 -10.83 -15.90 1.00
C MET A 112 -10.65 -16.94 2.11
N THR A 113 -10.65 -16.51 3.37
CA THR A 113 -10.60 -17.44 4.53
C THR A 113 -11.89 -18.23 4.66
N TYR A 114 -13.04 -17.54 4.56
CA TYR A 114 -14.36 -18.18 4.62
C TYR A 114 -14.55 -19.24 3.53
N ASN A 115 -14.05 -18.96 2.32
CA ASN A 115 -14.21 -19.87 1.18
C ASN A 115 -13.22 -21.06 1.16
N ASN A 116 -12.18 -21.05 1.99
CA ASN A 116 -11.19 -22.13 2.05
C ASN A 116 -11.08 -22.66 3.49
N PRO A 117 -11.67 -23.84 3.80
CA PRO A 117 -11.56 -24.46 5.13
C PRO A 117 -10.13 -24.76 5.60
N ASN A 118 -9.16 -24.85 4.67
CA ASN A 118 -7.75 -25.08 4.96
C ASN A 118 -6.96 -23.78 5.20
N ALA A 119 -7.60 -22.61 5.06
CA ALA A 119 -6.97 -21.33 5.30
C ALA A 119 -6.95 -20.99 6.80
N ALA A 120 -5.91 -20.27 7.23
CA ALA A 120 -5.85 -19.60 8.51
C ALA A 120 -5.73 -18.08 8.29
N TYR A 121 -6.46 -17.30 9.08
CA TYR A 121 -6.37 -15.85 9.08
C TYR A 121 -5.71 -15.36 10.36
N ILE A 122 -4.71 -14.48 10.25
CA ILE A 122 -4.01 -13.92 11.41
C ILE A 122 -4.04 -12.42 11.29
N CYS A 123 -4.61 -11.74 12.28
CA CYS A 123 -4.64 -10.28 12.35
C CYS A 123 -3.77 -9.80 13.51
N ILE A 124 -2.82 -8.91 13.23
CA ILE A 124 -1.99 -8.25 14.23
C ILE A 124 -2.24 -6.75 14.15
N ASN A 125 -2.80 -6.17 15.19
CA ASN A 125 -3.13 -4.74 15.22
C ASN A 125 -3.12 -4.20 16.67
N LEU A 126 -2.80 -2.93 16.87
CA LEU A 126 -2.72 -2.32 18.20
C LEU A 126 -4.10 -2.11 18.85
N LEU A 127 -5.11 -1.73 18.06
CA LEU A 127 -6.41 -1.29 18.56
C LEU A 127 -7.59 -2.02 17.90
N GLU A 128 -7.48 -2.38 16.61
CA GLU A 128 -8.60 -2.85 15.79
C GLU A 128 -8.45 -4.32 15.33
N ALA A 129 -8.09 -5.21 16.25
CA ALA A 129 -7.92 -6.64 15.94
C ALA A 129 -9.29 -7.38 15.97
N TYR A 130 -10.10 -7.18 14.92
CA TYR A 130 -11.43 -7.78 14.76
C TYR A 130 -11.46 -9.00 13.84
N ILE A 131 -12.21 -10.03 14.24
CA ILE A 131 -12.47 -11.25 13.46
C ILE A 131 -13.99 -11.45 13.30
N PRO A 132 -14.50 -11.60 12.06
CA PRO A 132 -15.89 -11.97 11.80
C PRO A 132 -16.26 -13.33 12.40
N ALA A 133 -17.53 -13.51 12.77
CA ALA A 133 -17.97 -14.72 13.45
C ALA A 133 -17.79 -15.99 12.61
N GLU A 134 -17.92 -15.85 11.30
CA GLU A 134 -17.92 -16.90 10.31
C GLU A 134 -16.55 -17.55 10.11
N ILE A 135 -15.47 -16.83 10.41
CA ILE A 135 -14.09 -17.32 10.24
C ILE A 135 -13.36 -17.50 11.57
N ARG A 136 -14.06 -17.37 12.70
CA ARG A 136 -13.45 -17.35 14.04
C ARG A 136 -12.61 -18.59 14.34
N GLU A 137 -13.10 -19.78 13.97
CA GLU A 137 -12.40 -21.05 14.20
C GLU A 137 -11.12 -21.19 13.37
N GLN A 138 -11.00 -20.42 12.28
CA GLN A 138 -9.84 -20.40 11.38
C GLN A 138 -8.90 -19.22 11.68
N SER A 139 -9.17 -18.45 12.74
CA SER A 139 -8.56 -17.13 12.91
C SER A 139 -7.83 -16.94 14.24
N ILE A 140 -6.74 -16.17 14.20
CA ILE A 140 -5.98 -15.72 15.35
C ILE A 140 -5.95 -14.20 15.34
N SER A 141 -6.36 -13.57 16.45
CA SER A 141 -6.26 -12.12 16.65
C SER A 141 -5.20 -11.84 17.70
N ILE A 142 -4.25 -10.96 17.36
CA ILE A 142 -3.18 -10.52 18.25
C ILE A 142 -3.28 -9.01 18.39
N THR A 143 -3.67 -8.57 19.59
CA THR A 143 -3.67 -7.16 19.95
C THR A 143 -2.30 -6.78 20.49
N GLY A 144 -1.51 -6.02 19.75
CA GLY A 144 -0.17 -5.64 20.16
C GLY A 144 0.66 -4.93 19.10
N ASP A 145 1.86 -4.52 19.49
CA ASP A 145 2.83 -3.95 18.56
C ASP A 145 3.30 -5.01 17.55
N ILE A 146 3.32 -4.65 16.27
CA ILE A 146 3.69 -5.56 15.19
C ILE A 146 5.17 -5.97 15.31
N GLY A 147 6.06 -5.02 15.63
CA GLY A 147 7.49 -5.27 15.76
C GLY A 147 7.80 -6.23 16.93
N GLU A 148 7.21 -5.99 18.09
CA GLU A 148 7.33 -6.87 19.26
C GLU A 148 6.76 -8.26 18.99
N THR A 149 5.56 -8.33 18.39
CA THR A 149 4.92 -9.61 18.04
C THR A 149 5.77 -10.41 17.07
N LEU A 150 6.29 -9.77 16.01
CA LEU A 150 7.18 -10.42 15.05
C LEU A 150 8.47 -10.90 15.74
N ASN A 151 9.07 -10.11 16.63
CA ASN A 151 10.27 -10.52 17.39
C ASN A 151 10.04 -11.76 18.26
N HIS A 152 8.82 -11.98 18.76
CA HIS A 152 8.49 -13.18 19.55
C HIS A 152 8.36 -14.46 18.70
N ILE A 153 7.89 -14.36 17.45
CA ILE A 153 7.66 -15.52 16.57
C ILE A 153 8.85 -15.81 15.65
N LEU A 154 9.70 -14.81 15.43
CA LEU A 154 10.89 -14.93 14.61
C LEU A 154 11.93 -15.84 15.31
N PRO A 155 12.44 -16.89 14.65
CA PRO A 155 13.44 -17.77 15.24
C PRO A 155 14.71 -17.01 15.67
N LYS A 156 15.27 -17.32 16.83
CA LYS A 156 16.51 -16.67 17.28
C LYS A 156 17.69 -17.22 16.45
N GLY A 157 18.14 -16.49 15.43
CA GLY A 157 19.22 -16.93 14.51
C GLY A 157 19.53 -15.95 13.36
N LYS A 158 20.56 -16.26 12.55
CA LYS A 158 20.97 -15.42 11.40
C LYS A 158 19.98 -15.55 10.24
N TYR A 159 19.28 -14.47 9.92
CA TYR A 159 18.46 -14.36 8.72
C TYR A 159 19.31 -14.11 7.48
N ARG A 160 18.96 -14.73 6.35
CA ARG A 160 19.40 -14.24 5.04
C ARG A 160 18.66 -12.95 4.76
N THR A 161 19.34 -11.81 4.88
CA THR A 161 18.87 -10.56 4.29
C THR A 161 18.83 -10.77 2.77
N ILE A 162 17.64 -10.72 2.18
CA ILE A 162 17.52 -10.59 0.72
C ILE A 162 17.97 -9.16 0.43
N LYS A 163 19.15 -9.02 -0.18
CA LYS A 163 19.60 -7.76 -0.78
C LYS A 163 18.87 -7.53 -2.09
#